data_AF-A0A9Q1IKF1-F1
#
_entry.id   AF-A0A9Q1IKF1-F1
#
_cell.length_a   1.000
_cell.length_b   1.000
_cell.length_c   1.000
_cell.angle_alpha   90.00
_cell.angle_beta   90.00
_cell.angle_gamma   90.00
#
_symmetry.space_group_name_H-M   'P 1'
#
loop_
_entity.id
_entity.type
_entity.pdbx_description
1 polymer ?
#
loop_
_entity_poly.entity_id
_entity_poly.type
_entity_poly.pdbx_seq_one_letter_code
_entity_poly.pdbx_strand_id
1 'polypeptide(L)'
;MDRVKSSIQQVPNPIPKGLIRRTGANSLEVEKENFERNQAVSINKAINTQEVAVKEKHARNILLPSIPVNAVLCWKFCHVFHKLLRDGHPNVIKDSMRNKADLNDMSRMWGHLSEGYGKLCSIYLKLLITKMEFHIKNPRFPGNLQMTDRQLDEAGENDVNNFFQMTVEMFDYLECELNLFLGVFSSLDMSRSVSVTAAGQCRLAPLIQVILDCSHLYDYNVKLLFKLHSCLPAETLQGHRDRFQEQFKKLKSLFYRSSNLQYFKRLIQIPQLPENPPNFLRASALSEHISPVVVIPLEASSPESEHVVETEDLVDTDIPAHPSAENRFDDVFGSSSASDPFNFNSQNGMCKDDKERLIEQLTRELKALKEELETFRAESTRLCQALRGRVSELEAELAEQSHLKQQALGEGEFLRAELEDLRRVKEDTEKEQRSLTEIERKAQANEQRYTKLKEKYTALVQSHADLLRKNAEVTRQVTVAQAAQDEVESVRREMQEKVKAASEDAQQQEKLQAEQLQVLQGELQSSREELDGLRDSIVTSQQSSEELRVPSSRHWRRKGRGWPRRKKHYELAGVAEGWGDEEGTG
;
A
#
# COMPACT_ATOMS: atom_id res chain seq x y z
N MET A 1 86.92 -19.76 54.54
CA MET A 1 85.83 -20.77 54.47
C MET A 1 84.72 -20.19 53.59
N ASP A 2 84.82 -20.02 52.27
CA ASP A 2 85.36 -20.83 51.14
C ASP A 2 84.24 -21.50 50.34
N ARG A 3 84.08 -21.05 49.08
CA ARG A 3 83.45 -21.73 47.91
C ARG A 3 82.01 -22.24 48.09
N VAL A 4 81.11 -22.15 47.10
CA VAL A 4 81.27 -22.12 45.63
C VAL A 4 80.33 -21.06 45.02
N LYS A 5 80.73 -20.45 43.89
CA LYS A 5 79.83 -19.68 43.03
C LYS A 5 79.11 -20.62 42.04
N SER A 6 77.81 -20.45 41.85
CA SER A 6 77.21 -20.64 40.53
C SER A 6 76.06 -19.66 40.35
N SER A 7 75.99 -19.02 39.18
CA SER A 7 74.94 -18.07 38.82
C SER A 7 74.41 -18.46 37.45
N ILE A 8 73.14 -18.82 37.37
CA ILE A 8 72.40 -18.94 36.12
C ILE A 8 71.33 -17.85 36.17
N GLN A 9 71.50 -16.86 35.31
CA GLN A 9 70.72 -15.62 35.32
C GLN A 9 69.52 -15.78 34.39
N GLN A 10 68.35 -16.10 34.95
CA GLN A 10 67.07 -16.09 34.23
C GLN A 10 66.19 -14.95 34.74
N VAL A 11 65.70 -14.13 33.81
CA VAL A 11 64.74 -13.04 34.06
C VAL A 11 63.44 -13.36 33.33
N PRO A 12 62.32 -13.49 34.05
CA PRO A 12 60.99 -13.32 33.45
C PRO A 12 60.12 -12.32 34.23
N ASN A 13 59.68 -11.29 33.49
CA ASN A 13 58.60 -10.31 33.71
C ASN A 13 57.74 -10.30 35.00
N PRO A 14 57.39 -9.10 35.53
CA PRO A 14 56.25 -8.97 36.42
C PRO A 14 54.94 -9.28 35.69
N ILE A 15 54.04 -10.01 36.37
CA ILE A 15 52.75 -10.44 35.81
C ILE A 15 51.85 -9.20 35.56
N PRO A 16 51.24 -9.06 34.36
CA PRO A 16 50.36 -7.93 34.07
C PRO A 16 49.14 -7.85 34.99
N LYS A 17 48.75 -6.63 35.36
CA LYS A 17 47.49 -6.33 36.08
C LYS A 17 46.28 -6.54 35.16
N GLY A 18 45.92 -7.81 34.93
CA GLY A 18 45.03 -8.23 33.84
C GLY A 18 43.91 -9.20 34.21
N LEU A 19 43.62 -9.43 35.49
CA LEU A 19 42.54 -10.34 35.93
C LEU A 19 41.37 -9.62 36.61
N ILE A 20 40.92 -8.51 36.02
CA ILE A 20 39.52 -8.12 36.19
C ILE A 20 38.69 -9.20 35.49
N ARG A 21 37.98 -10.01 36.28
CA ARG A 21 36.86 -10.81 35.75
C ARG A 21 35.82 -9.83 35.19
N ARG A 22 35.92 -9.50 33.91
CA ARG A 22 34.69 -9.29 33.13
C ARG A 22 33.93 -10.60 33.25
N THR A 23 32.72 -10.53 33.78
CA THR A 23 31.73 -11.60 33.63
C THR A 23 31.52 -11.77 32.13
N GLY A 24 32.15 -12.78 31.55
CA GLY A 24 31.81 -13.18 30.20
C GLY A 24 30.34 -13.59 30.21
N ALA A 25 29.54 -12.97 29.33
CA ALA A 25 28.29 -13.58 28.93
C ALA A 25 28.62 -15.01 28.47
N ASN A 26 27.81 -15.99 28.89
CA ASN A 26 28.05 -17.40 28.57
C ASN A 26 28.15 -17.55 27.04
N SER A 27 28.97 -18.48 26.52
CA SER A 27 29.11 -18.63 25.04
C SER A 27 27.75 -18.80 24.37
N LEU A 28 26.86 -19.55 25.04
CA LEU A 28 25.46 -19.77 24.67
C LEU A 28 24.60 -18.49 24.67
N GLU A 29 24.86 -17.52 25.55
CA GLU A 29 24.18 -16.21 25.56
C GLU A 29 24.65 -15.35 24.39
N VAL A 30 25.95 -15.36 24.09
CA VAL A 30 26.52 -14.62 22.93
C VAL A 30 26.08 -15.25 21.61
N GLU A 31 26.04 -16.59 21.53
CA GLU A 31 25.48 -17.34 20.40
C GLU A 31 23.98 -17.05 20.23
N LYS A 32 23.21 -17.04 21.32
CA LYS A 32 21.80 -16.65 21.32
C LYS A 32 21.60 -15.21 20.83
N GLU A 33 22.33 -14.23 21.38
CA GLU A 33 22.21 -12.83 20.97
C GLU A 33 22.61 -12.65 19.49
N ASN A 34 23.65 -13.34 19.03
CA ASN A 34 24.04 -13.36 17.62
C ASN A 34 22.95 -13.99 16.74
N PHE A 35 22.31 -15.07 17.19
CA PHE A 35 21.19 -15.72 16.50
C PHE A 35 19.98 -14.78 16.41
N GLU A 36 19.56 -14.18 17.52
CA GLU A 36 18.45 -13.22 17.59
C GLU A 36 18.73 -11.98 16.72
N ARG A 37 19.98 -11.49 16.68
CA ARG A 37 20.38 -10.36 15.81
C ARG A 37 20.35 -10.75 14.32
N ASN A 38 20.81 -11.95 13.96
CA ASN A 38 20.74 -12.47 12.59
C ASN A 38 19.30 -12.77 12.15
N GLN A 39 18.45 -13.22 13.07
CA GLN A 39 17.02 -13.39 12.89
C GLN A 39 16.34 -12.05 12.63
N ALA A 40 16.59 -11.03 13.46
CA ALA A 40 16.09 -9.67 13.26
C ALA A 40 16.51 -9.06 11.92
N VAL A 41 17.76 -9.26 11.48
CA VAL A 41 18.24 -8.84 10.15
C VAL A 41 17.51 -9.57 9.01
N SER A 42 17.11 -10.83 9.22
CA SER A 42 16.34 -11.61 8.24
C SER A 42 14.87 -11.16 8.18
N ILE A 43 14.24 -10.95 9.35
CA ILE A 43 12.88 -10.40 9.49
C ILE A 43 12.77 -9.06 8.77
N ASN A 44 13.68 -8.12 9.04
CA ASN A 44 13.68 -6.78 8.40
C ASN A 44 13.94 -6.83 6.88
N LYS A 45 14.55 -7.90 6.36
CA LYS A 45 14.71 -8.11 4.90
C LYS A 45 13.46 -8.71 4.27
N ALA A 46 12.74 -9.58 4.98
CA ALA A 46 11.47 -10.15 4.52
C ALA A 46 10.30 -9.16 4.62
N ILE A 47 10.08 -8.60 5.81
CA ILE A 47 8.99 -7.68 6.14
C ILE A 47 9.53 -6.24 6.04
N ASN A 48 9.45 -5.68 4.84
CA ASN A 48 9.89 -4.31 4.53
C ASN A 48 8.81 -3.56 3.72
N THR A 49 8.87 -2.23 3.71
CA THR A 49 7.83 -1.35 3.13
C THR A 49 7.78 -1.31 1.60
N GLN A 50 8.74 -1.91 0.89
CA GLN A 50 8.78 -1.90 -0.57
C GLN A 50 7.72 -2.85 -1.14
N GLU A 51 6.96 -2.47 -2.17
CA GLU A 51 5.91 -3.32 -2.77
C GLU A 51 6.52 -4.40 -3.71
N VAL A 52 7.24 -5.35 -3.10
CA VAL A 52 7.97 -6.44 -3.75
C VAL A 52 7.68 -7.76 -3.02
N ALA A 53 7.62 -8.87 -3.78
CA ALA A 53 7.47 -10.21 -3.22
C ALA A 53 8.60 -10.55 -2.21
N VAL A 54 8.26 -11.33 -1.19
CA VAL A 54 9.22 -11.73 -0.14
C VAL A 54 10.20 -12.75 -0.70
N LYS A 55 11.50 -12.54 -0.48
CA LYS A 55 12.54 -13.47 -0.93
C LYS A 55 12.63 -14.68 0.01
N GLU A 56 12.37 -15.87 -0.53
CA GLU A 56 12.38 -17.20 0.14
C GLU A 56 13.41 -17.33 1.29
N LYS A 57 14.68 -16.98 1.01
CA LYS A 57 15.82 -17.11 1.94
C LYS A 57 15.75 -16.25 3.23
N HIS A 58 14.71 -15.46 3.43
CA HIS A 58 14.51 -14.63 4.62
C HIS A 58 13.24 -14.98 5.42
N ALA A 59 12.46 -15.98 4.98
CA ALA A 59 11.15 -16.32 5.56
C ALA A 59 11.18 -17.29 6.76
N ARG A 60 12.34 -17.61 7.33
CA ARG A 60 12.47 -18.61 8.42
C ARG A 60 12.56 -17.95 9.80
N ASN A 61 11.71 -18.41 10.72
CA ASN A 61 11.60 -18.04 12.13
C ASN A 61 11.34 -16.55 12.40
N ILE A 62 10.09 -16.19 12.70
CA ILE A 62 9.72 -14.84 13.17
C ILE A 62 9.17 -14.92 14.59
N LEU A 63 9.78 -14.19 15.51
CA LEU A 63 9.19 -13.84 16.81
C LEU A 63 8.58 -12.45 16.70
N LEU A 64 7.30 -12.31 17.07
CA LEU A 64 6.47 -11.12 16.91
C LEU A 64 7.04 -9.87 17.63
N PRO A 65 7.41 -8.80 16.90
CA PRO A 65 7.84 -7.53 17.48
C PRO A 65 6.88 -6.40 17.07
N SER A 66 5.85 -6.18 17.88
CA SER A 66 4.81 -5.12 17.74
C SER A 66 3.88 -5.20 16.51
N ILE A 67 2.78 -4.45 16.55
CA ILE A 67 1.75 -4.42 15.50
C ILE A 67 2.29 -3.62 14.29
N PRO A 68 2.30 -4.19 13.06
CA PRO A 68 2.82 -3.51 11.88
C PRO A 68 1.88 -2.38 11.44
N VAL A 69 2.31 -1.13 11.65
CA VAL A 69 1.52 0.11 11.40
C VAL A 69 1.26 0.39 9.90
N ASN A 70 1.96 -0.30 8.99
CA ASN A 70 1.82 -0.14 7.54
C ASN A 70 1.20 -1.41 6.91
N ALA A 71 0.21 -1.25 6.04
CA ALA A 71 -0.54 -2.36 5.46
C ALA A 71 0.32 -3.31 4.59
N VAL A 72 1.38 -2.82 3.92
CA VAL A 72 2.32 -3.68 3.17
C VAL A 72 3.20 -4.49 4.12
N LEU A 73 3.57 -3.93 5.28
CA LEU A 73 4.26 -4.68 6.33
C LEU A 73 3.34 -5.75 6.92
N CYS A 74 2.07 -5.42 7.21
CA CYS A 74 1.09 -6.38 7.71
C CYS A 74 0.83 -7.51 6.69
N TRP A 75 0.73 -7.19 5.40
CA TRP A 75 0.55 -8.16 4.32
C TRP A 75 1.72 -9.15 4.24
N LYS A 76 2.95 -8.64 4.26
CA LYS A 76 4.17 -9.48 4.27
C LYS A 76 4.34 -10.27 5.55
N PHE A 77 3.97 -9.70 6.70
CA PHE A 77 3.88 -10.42 7.96
C PHE A 77 2.93 -11.62 7.83
N CYS A 78 1.71 -11.40 7.35
CA CYS A 78 0.73 -12.48 7.17
C CYS A 78 1.25 -13.56 6.21
N HIS A 79 1.90 -13.19 5.11
CA HIS A 79 2.52 -14.15 4.19
C HIS A 79 3.61 -15.02 4.82
N VAL A 80 4.57 -14.41 5.52
CA VAL A 80 5.66 -15.17 6.16
C VAL A 80 5.14 -15.97 7.35
N PHE A 81 4.18 -15.42 8.10
CA PHE A 81 3.53 -16.15 9.19
C PHE A 81 2.71 -17.35 8.66
N HIS A 82 2.04 -17.23 7.50
CA HIS A 82 1.43 -18.38 6.84
C HIS A 82 2.48 -19.43 6.48
N LYS A 83 3.59 -19.04 5.84
CA LYS A 83 4.69 -19.96 5.53
C LYS A 83 5.28 -20.62 6.78
N LEU A 84 5.32 -19.92 7.92
CA LEU A 84 5.79 -20.47 9.19
C LEU A 84 4.77 -21.39 9.89
N LEU A 85 3.47 -21.14 9.73
CA LEU A 85 2.40 -22.04 10.18
C LEU A 85 2.28 -23.30 9.30
N ARG A 86 2.62 -23.20 8.01
CA ARG A 86 2.57 -24.30 7.05
C ARG A 86 3.83 -25.18 7.11
N ASP A 87 5.01 -24.57 6.95
CA ASP A 87 6.28 -25.25 6.71
C ASP A 87 7.25 -25.17 7.94
N GLY A 88 6.79 -24.63 9.07
CA GLY A 88 7.60 -24.46 10.29
C GLY A 88 7.50 -25.61 11.30
N HIS A 89 8.15 -25.43 12.45
CA HIS A 89 8.11 -26.42 13.54
C HIS A 89 6.70 -26.50 14.16
N PRO A 90 6.14 -27.70 14.48
CA PRO A 90 4.75 -27.83 14.95
C PRO A 90 4.36 -26.98 16.17
N ASN A 91 5.32 -26.64 17.04
CA ASN A 91 5.04 -25.75 18.17
C ASN A 91 4.69 -24.32 17.74
N VAL A 92 5.06 -23.84 16.55
CA VAL A 92 4.73 -22.47 16.07
C VAL A 92 3.24 -22.17 16.21
N ILE A 93 2.38 -23.14 15.87
CA ILE A 93 0.92 -23.01 15.99
C ILE A 93 0.52 -22.79 17.47
N LYS A 94 0.97 -23.69 18.35
CA LYS A 94 0.70 -23.65 19.80
C LYS A 94 1.23 -22.39 20.46
N ASP A 95 2.46 -22.02 20.15
CA ASP A 95 3.17 -20.85 20.64
C ASP A 95 2.49 -19.56 20.18
N SER A 96 1.94 -19.52 18.97
CA SER A 96 1.32 -18.33 18.38
C SER A 96 -0.06 -18.01 18.96
N MET A 97 -0.79 -19.02 19.48
CA MET A 97 -2.12 -18.84 20.07
C MET A 97 -2.15 -17.84 21.24
N ARG A 98 -1.05 -17.63 21.96
CA ARG A 98 -0.97 -16.62 23.03
C ARG A 98 -1.22 -15.19 22.52
N ASN A 99 -0.92 -14.91 21.25
CA ASN A 99 -1.08 -13.62 20.59
C ASN A 99 -2.38 -13.55 19.75
N LYS A 100 -3.30 -14.51 19.93
CA LYS A 100 -4.59 -14.57 19.21
C LYS A 100 -5.43 -13.31 19.41
N ALA A 101 -5.38 -12.69 20.59
CA ALA A 101 -6.07 -11.43 20.87
C ALA A 101 -5.53 -10.30 19.97
N ASP A 102 -4.21 -10.09 19.96
CA ASP A 102 -3.55 -9.06 19.15
C ASP A 102 -3.83 -9.23 17.66
N LEU A 103 -3.87 -10.47 17.16
CA LEU A 103 -4.21 -10.78 15.77
C LEU A 103 -5.68 -10.50 15.44
N ASN A 104 -6.60 -10.71 16.39
CA ASN A 104 -8.02 -10.36 16.23
C ASN A 104 -8.20 -8.83 16.18
N ASP A 105 -7.56 -8.09 17.09
CA ASP A 105 -7.67 -6.63 17.13
C ASP A 105 -6.96 -5.96 15.95
N MET A 106 -5.84 -6.54 15.47
CA MET A 106 -5.23 -6.16 14.20
C MET A 106 -6.16 -6.43 13.01
N SER A 107 -6.88 -7.56 12.98
CA SER A 107 -7.86 -7.87 11.92
C SER A 107 -9.04 -6.90 11.92
N ARG A 108 -9.55 -6.54 13.12
CA ARG A 108 -10.60 -5.53 13.33
C ARG A 108 -10.15 -4.16 12.83
N MET A 109 -8.98 -3.70 13.28
CA MET A 109 -8.35 -2.43 12.89
C MET A 109 -8.26 -2.28 11.36
N TRP A 110 -7.70 -3.28 10.68
CA TRP A 110 -7.59 -3.27 9.22
C TRP A 110 -8.94 -3.44 8.50
N GLY A 111 -9.94 -4.03 9.16
CA GLY A 111 -11.28 -4.24 8.63
C GLY A 111 -12.10 -2.95 8.45
N HIS A 112 -11.66 -1.84 9.05
CA HIS A 112 -12.24 -0.52 8.81
C HIS A 112 -11.81 0.12 7.47
N LEU A 113 -10.80 -0.43 6.79
CA LEU A 113 -10.39 0.05 5.46
C LEU A 113 -11.13 -0.74 4.37
N SER A 114 -11.90 -0.04 3.54
CA SER A 114 -12.71 -0.60 2.45
C SER A 114 -11.90 -1.17 1.28
N GLU A 115 -10.62 -0.77 1.14
CA GLU A 115 -9.82 -0.97 -0.06
C GLU A 115 -8.34 -1.26 0.23
N GLY A 116 -7.61 -1.62 -0.83
CA GLY A 116 -6.16 -1.84 -0.83
C GLY A 116 -5.71 -2.94 0.13
N TYR A 117 -4.45 -2.85 0.57
CA TYR A 117 -3.86 -3.84 1.47
C TYR A 117 -4.56 -3.95 2.83
N GLY A 118 -5.27 -2.91 3.31
CA GLY A 118 -5.98 -2.95 4.59
C GLY A 118 -7.04 -4.06 4.61
N LYS A 119 -7.99 -3.99 3.68
CA LYS A 119 -9.01 -5.04 3.49
C LYS A 119 -8.41 -6.43 3.34
N LEU A 120 -7.35 -6.57 2.54
CA LEU A 120 -6.65 -7.84 2.35
C LEU A 120 -6.02 -8.37 3.65
N CYS A 121 -5.40 -7.51 4.46
CA CYS A 121 -4.82 -7.88 5.74
C CYS A 121 -5.89 -8.31 6.76
N SER A 122 -7.05 -7.63 6.79
CA SER A 122 -8.17 -8.06 7.66
C SER A 122 -8.63 -9.48 7.34
N ILE A 123 -8.79 -9.79 6.05
CA ILE A 123 -9.17 -11.13 5.56
C ILE A 123 -8.07 -12.16 5.87
N TYR A 124 -6.80 -11.84 5.60
CA TYR A 124 -5.69 -12.77 5.83
C TYR A 124 -5.50 -13.06 7.33
N LEU A 125 -5.61 -12.06 8.20
CA LEU A 125 -5.52 -12.29 9.64
C LEU A 125 -6.63 -13.22 10.16
N LYS A 126 -7.86 -13.13 9.62
CA LYS A 126 -8.95 -14.08 9.94
C LYS A 126 -8.57 -15.50 9.53
N LEU A 127 -8.12 -15.69 8.28
CA LEU A 127 -7.63 -16.99 7.81
C LEU A 127 -6.56 -17.59 8.73
N LEU A 128 -5.56 -16.78 9.13
CA LEU A 128 -4.46 -17.28 9.96
C LEU A 128 -4.91 -17.63 11.38
N ILE A 129 -5.93 -16.94 11.91
CA ILE A 129 -6.60 -17.32 13.16
C ILE A 129 -7.35 -18.65 12.96
N THR A 130 -8.16 -18.78 11.92
CA THR A 130 -8.91 -20.02 11.61
C THR A 130 -7.99 -21.23 11.41
N LYS A 131 -6.88 -21.08 10.67
CA LYS A 131 -5.85 -22.12 10.51
C LYS A 131 -5.27 -22.56 11.86
N MET A 132 -4.90 -21.62 12.73
CA MET A 132 -4.42 -21.96 14.07
C MET A 132 -5.49 -22.66 14.92
N GLU A 133 -6.73 -22.19 14.90
CA GLU A 133 -7.84 -22.81 15.64
C GLU A 133 -8.12 -24.24 15.16
N PHE A 134 -8.14 -24.46 13.84
CA PHE A 134 -8.28 -25.79 13.25
C PHE A 134 -7.20 -26.76 13.74
N HIS A 135 -5.92 -26.39 13.66
CA HIS A 135 -4.81 -27.26 14.10
C HIS A 135 -4.72 -27.43 15.63
N ILE A 136 -5.32 -26.53 16.42
CA ILE A 136 -5.42 -26.69 17.89
C ILE A 136 -6.51 -27.69 18.27
N LYS A 137 -7.66 -27.65 17.58
CA LYS A 137 -8.73 -28.64 17.75
C LYS A 137 -8.36 -30.01 17.18
N ASN A 138 -7.68 -30.03 16.04
CA ASN A 138 -7.36 -31.22 15.26
C ASN A 138 -5.82 -31.47 15.24
N PRO A 139 -5.18 -31.76 16.39
CA PRO A 139 -3.71 -31.79 16.53
C PRO A 139 -3.01 -32.94 15.78
N ARG A 140 -3.78 -33.84 15.14
CA ARG A 140 -3.28 -34.88 14.23
C ARG A 140 -2.91 -34.31 12.84
N PHE A 141 -3.38 -33.13 12.47
CA PHE A 141 -3.09 -32.50 11.18
C PHE A 141 -1.80 -31.67 11.22
N PRO A 142 -0.78 -31.97 10.39
CA PRO A 142 0.40 -31.13 10.25
C PRO A 142 0.04 -29.80 9.58
N GLY A 143 0.84 -28.75 9.83
CA GLY A 143 0.59 -27.39 9.32
C GLY A 143 0.49 -27.28 7.80
N ASN A 144 1.13 -28.19 7.06
CA ASN A 144 1.08 -28.30 5.60
C ASN A 144 -0.08 -29.16 5.06
N LEU A 145 -0.94 -29.66 5.95
CA LEU A 145 -2.06 -30.56 5.67
C LEU A 145 -1.68 -31.87 4.95
N GLN A 146 -0.41 -32.25 4.87
CA GLN A 146 0.01 -33.48 4.19
C GLN A 146 -0.17 -34.71 5.11
N MET A 147 -1.21 -35.49 4.87
CA MET A 147 -1.45 -36.78 5.51
C MET A 147 -1.97 -37.81 4.50
N THR A 148 -1.79 -39.10 4.81
CA THR A 148 -2.36 -40.21 4.03
C THR A 148 -3.82 -40.44 4.38
N ASP A 149 -4.57 -41.08 3.48
CA ASP A 149 -6.00 -41.39 3.68
C ASP A 149 -6.25 -42.22 4.95
N ARG A 150 -5.31 -43.11 5.31
CA ARG A 150 -5.32 -43.84 6.58
C ARG A 150 -5.24 -42.90 7.79
N GLN A 151 -4.37 -41.88 7.74
CA GLN A 151 -4.22 -40.91 8.83
C GLN A 151 -5.42 -39.97 8.94
N LEU A 152 -6.12 -39.70 7.83
CA LEU A 152 -7.40 -38.97 7.80
C LEU A 152 -8.51 -39.78 8.50
N ASP A 153 -8.60 -41.09 8.20
CA ASP A 153 -9.53 -41.98 8.88
C ASP A 153 -9.20 -42.17 10.37
N GLU A 154 -7.91 -42.34 10.71
CA GLU A 154 -7.45 -42.37 12.10
C GLU A 154 -7.70 -41.04 12.84
N ALA A 155 -7.86 -39.90 12.13
CA ALA A 155 -8.15 -38.60 12.73
C ALA A 155 -9.63 -38.38 13.10
N GLY A 156 -10.57 -39.06 12.43
CA GLY A 156 -11.97 -39.12 12.88
C GLY A 156 -12.20 -40.11 14.03
N GLU A 157 -11.19 -40.92 14.39
CA GLU A 157 -11.24 -41.91 15.48
C GLU A 157 -12.37 -42.97 15.32
N ASN A 158 -12.88 -43.13 14.09
CA ASN A 158 -14.08 -43.90 13.72
C ASN A 158 -15.42 -43.38 14.30
N ASP A 159 -15.47 -42.16 14.86
CA ASP A 159 -16.71 -41.52 15.29
C ASP A 159 -17.30 -40.62 14.19
N VAL A 160 -18.55 -40.86 13.84
CA VAL A 160 -19.32 -40.04 12.88
C VAL A 160 -19.42 -38.58 13.33
N ASN A 161 -19.49 -38.31 14.65
CA ASN A 161 -19.54 -36.96 15.20
C ASN A 161 -18.21 -36.21 14.95
N ASN A 162 -17.08 -36.89 15.12
CA ASN A 162 -15.76 -36.33 14.82
C ASN A 162 -15.58 -36.07 13.32
N PHE A 163 -15.95 -37.02 12.45
CA PHE A 163 -15.95 -36.81 11.00
C PHE A 163 -16.84 -35.61 10.60
N PHE A 164 -18.03 -35.48 11.19
CA PHE A 164 -18.97 -34.40 10.90
C PHE A 164 -18.39 -33.03 11.32
N GLN A 165 -17.93 -32.91 12.57
CA GLN A 165 -17.34 -31.68 13.08
C GLN A 165 -16.07 -31.28 12.31
N MET A 166 -15.20 -32.24 12.00
CA MET A 166 -13.98 -32.02 11.21
C MET A 166 -14.31 -31.55 9.79
N THR A 167 -15.38 -32.06 9.16
CA THR A 167 -15.82 -31.62 7.82
C THR A 167 -16.36 -30.18 7.86
N VAL A 168 -17.15 -29.81 8.88
CA VAL A 168 -17.60 -28.41 9.08
C VAL A 168 -16.40 -27.47 9.23
N GLU A 169 -15.39 -27.86 10.00
CA GLU A 169 -14.20 -27.03 10.22
C GLU A 169 -13.29 -26.94 8.98
N MET A 170 -13.21 -27.99 8.16
CA MET A 170 -12.54 -27.93 6.86
C MET A 170 -13.28 -27.05 5.86
N PHE A 171 -14.62 -27.01 5.87
CA PHE A 171 -15.38 -26.05 5.08
C PHE A 171 -15.14 -24.60 5.54
N ASP A 172 -15.13 -24.34 6.85
CA ASP A 172 -14.91 -22.99 7.40
C ASP A 172 -13.49 -22.46 7.08
N TYR A 173 -12.49 -23.35 7.12
CA TYR A 173 -11.12 -23.05 6.74
C TYR A 173 -10.99 -22.82 5.22
N LEU A 174 -11.54 -23.71 4.37
CA LEU A 174 -11.54 -23.53 2.91
C LEU A 174 -12.30 -22.26 2.49
N GLU A 175 -13.35 -21.88 3.22
CA GLU A 175 -14.06 -20.61 3.06
C GLU A 175 -13.14 -19.40 3.33
N CYS A 176 -12.33 -19.43 4.38
CA CYS A 176 -11.35 -18.37 4.65
C CYS A 176 -10.26 -18.28 3.55
N GLU A 177 -9.77 -19.41 3.05
CA GLU A 177 -8.80 -19.45 1.96
C GLU A 177 -9.37 -18.86 0.66
N LEU A 178 -10.57 -19.31 0.26
CA LEU A 178 -11.29 -18.81 -0.91
C LEU A 178 -11.60 -17.30 -0.81
N ASN A 179 -11.97 -16.82 0.38
CA ASN A 179 -12.21 -15.39 0.61
C ASN A 179 -10.92 -14.55 0.47
N LEU A 180 -9.76 -15.06 0.91
CA LEU A 180 -8.48 -14.38 0.67
C LEU A 180 -8.11 -14.39 -0.82
N PHE A 181 -8.32 -15.51 -1.50
CA PHE A 181 -8.06 -15.69 -2.93
C PHE A 181 -8.87 -14.70 -3.77
N LEU A 182 -10.19 -14.64 -3.54
CA LEU A 182 -11.11 -13.70 -4.17
C LEU A 182 -10.75 -12.25 -3.80
N GLY A 183 -10.40 -11.98 -2.55
CA GLY A 183 -9.93 -10.69 -2.09
C GLY A 183 -8.74 -10.17 -2.91
N VAL A 184 -7.67 -10.97 -3.03
CA VAL A 184 -6.49 -10.62 -3.83
C VAL A 184 -6.87 -10.42 -5.31
N PHE A 185 -7.70 -11.29 -5.88
CA PHE A 185 -8.13 -11.19 -7.28
C PHE A 185 -9.04 -9.99 -7.54
N SER A 186 -9.77 -9.49 -6.55
CA SER A 186 -10.52 -8.21 -6.64
C SER A 186 -9.63 -6.97 -6.50
N SER A 187 -8.42 -7.11 -5.93
CA SER A 187 -7.47 -6.02 -5.67
C SER A 187 -6.45 -5.78 -6.79
N LEU A 188 -6.64 -6.45 -7.93
CA LEU A 188 -5.72 -6.50 -9.07
C LEU A 188 -6.51 -6.41 -10.37
N ASP A 189 -6.07 -5.57 -11.31
CA ASP A 189 -6.45 -5.77 -12.70
C ASP A 189 -5.92 -7.15 -13.16
N MET A 190 -6.75 -7.90 -13.87
CA MET A 190 -6.51 -9.30 -14.24
C MET A 190 -5.75 -9.45 -15.57
N SER A 191 -5.20 -8.35 -16.10
CA SER A 191 -4.34 -8.38 -17.27
C SER A 191 -3.01 -9.12 -17.01
N ARG A 192 -2.50 -9.83 -18.03
CA ARG A 192 -1.29 -10.68 -17.89
C ARG A 192 -0.06 -9.91 -17.42
N SER A 193 0.06 -8.63 -17.80
CA SER A 193 1.12 -7.70 -17.42
C SER A 193 1.22 -7.49 -15.90
N VAL A 194 0.10 -7.44 -15.18
CA VAL A 194 0.09 -7.22 -13.72
C VAL A 194 0.86 -8.31 -12.98
N SER A 195 0.78 -9.57 -13.45
CA SER A 195 1.55 -10.70 -12.90
C SER A 195 3.08 -10.61 -13.09
N VAL A 196 3.55 -9.65 -13.89
CA VAL A 196 4.97 -9.36 -14.12
C VAL A 196 5.46 -8.17 -13.27
N THR A 197 4.55 -7.31 -12.78
CA THR A 197 4.89 -6.15 -11.94
C THR A 197 5.29 -6.56 -10.52
N ALA A 198 6.24 -5.84 -9.92
CA ALA A 198 6.67 -6.11 -8.54
C ALA A 198 5.52 -6.00 -7.51
N ALA A 199 4.64 -5.00 -7.70
CA ALA A 199 3.44 -4.79 -6.88
C ALA A 199 2.44 -5.95 -7.02
N GLY A 200 2.11 -6.34 -8.25
CA GLY A 200 1.25 -7.50 -8.52
C GLY A 200 1.82 -8.79 -7.92
N GLN A 201 3.12 -9.02 -8.06
CA GLN A 201 3.80 -10.16 -7.44
C GLN A 201 3.79 -10.11 -5.90
N CYS A 202 3.87 -8.91 -5.30
CA CYS A 202 3.71 -8.75 -3.85
C CYS A 202 2.31 -9.16 -3.36
N ARG A 203 1.26 -8.98 -4.19
CA ARG A 203 -0.11 -9.44 -3.88
C ARG A 203 -0.35 -10.90 -4.24
N LEU A 204 0.27 -11.43 -5.30
CA LEU A 204 0.11 -12.82 -5.74
C LEU A 204 0.95 -13.83 -4.94
N ALA A 205 2.12 -13.46 -4.42
CA ALA A 205 3.02 -14.35 -3.69
C ALA A 205 2.36 -15.18 -2.57
N PRO A 206 1.46 -14.62 -1.74
CA PRO A 206 0.86 -15.39 -0.64
C PRO A 206 -0.17 -16.41 -1.11
N LEU A 207 -0.73 -16.24 -2.32
CA LEU A 207 -1.67 -17.20 -2.90
C LEU A 207 -1.02 -18.55 -3.22
N ILE A 208 0.31 -18.65 -3.26
CA ILE A 208 0.99 -19.96 -3.37
C ILE A 208 0.60 -20.85 -2.18
N GLN A 209 0.56 -20.30 -0.96
CA GLN A 209 0.16 -21.05 0.24
C GLN A 209 -1.35 -21.32 0.23
N VAL A 210 -2.18 -20.35 -0.19
CA VAL A 210 -3.63 -20.52 -0.37
C VAL A 210 -3.95 -21.67 -1.34
N ILE A 211 -3.24 -21.76 -2.47
CA ILE A 211 -3.43 -22.82 -3.47
C ILE A 211 -3.03 -24.18 -2.89
N LEU A 212 -1.93 -24.26 -2.14
CA LEU A 212 -1.46 -25.49 -1.48
C LEU A 212 -2.44 -25.97 -0.40
N ASP A 213 -2.92 -25.08 0.47
CA ASP A 213 -3.90 -25.42 1.52
C ASP A 213 -5.25 -25.80 0.89
N CYS A 214 -5.77 -25.03 -0.08
CA CYS A 214 -6.99 -25.34 -0.83
C CYS A 214 -6.96 -26.73 -1.49
N SER A 215 -5.83 -27.16 -2.04
CA SER A 215 -5.72 -28.46 -2.71
C SER A 215 -5.96 -29.63 -1.75
N HIS A 216 -5.36 -29.57 -0.56
CA HIS A 216 -5.56 -30.57 0.50
C HIS A 216 -6.97 -30.48 1.12
N LEU A 217 -7.47 -29.27 1.38
CA LEU A 217 -8.81 -29.06 1.95
C LEU A 217 -9.92 -29.56 1.00
N TYR A 218 -9.77 -29.39 -0.32
CA TYR A 218 -10.69 -29.97 -1.30
C TYR A 218 -10.65 -31.51 -1.29
N ASP A 219 -9.45 -32.11 -1.34
CA ASP A 219 -9.29 -33.56 -1.34
C ASP A 219 -9.92 -34.22 -0.11
N TYR A 220 -9.66 -33.65 1.07
CA TYR A 220 -10.23 -34.15 2.32
C TYR A 220 -11.73 -33.86 2.43
N ASN A 221 -12.24 -32.70 1.99
CA ASN A 221 -13.68 -32.46 1.96
C ASN A 221 -14.40 -33.49 1.06
N VAL A 222 -13.84 -33.88 -0.10
CA VAL A 222 -14.41 -34.96 -0.93
C VAL A 222 -14.42 -36.29 -0.18
N LYS A 223 -13.27 -36.71 0.37
CA LYS A 223 -13.12 -37.99 1.08
C LYS A 223 -14.04 -38.08 2.31
N LEU A 224 -14.11 -37.00 3.10
CA LEU A 224 -14.96 -36.91 4.29
C LEU A 224 -16.46 -36.85 3.94
N LEU A 225 -16.86 -36.17 2.86
CA LEU A 225 -18.25 -36.20 2.37
C LEU A 225 -18.70 -37.62 2.01
N PHE A 226 -17.88 -38.39 1.29
CA PHE A 226 -18.17 -39.80 1.00
C PHE A 226 -18.21 -40.65 2.28
N LYS A 227 -17.30 -40.41 3.25
CA LYS A 227 -17.29 -41.11 4.54
C LYS A 227 -18.54 -40.83 5.37
N LEU A 228 -19.00 -39.57 5.42
CA LEU A 228 -20.26 -39.19 6.06
C LEU A 228 -21.46 -39.82 5.33
N HIS A 229 -21.46 -39.82 4.00
CA HIS A 229 -22.51 -40.45 3.19
C HIS A 229 -22.60 -41.98 3.33
N SER A 230 -21.55 -42.66 3.81
CA SER A 230 -21.62 -44.08 4.18
C SER A 230 -22.19 -44.34 5.59
N CYS A 231 -22.38 -43.29 6.40
CA CYS A 231 -22.78 -43.40 7.80
C CYS A 231 -24.05 -42.62 8.19
N LEU A 232 -24.49 -41.65 7.36
CA LEU A 232 -25.62 -40.76 7.65
C LEU A 232 -26.63 -40.70 6.48
N PRO A 233 -27.93 -40.48 6.76
CA PRO A 233 -28.93 -40.24 5.71
C PRO A 233 -28.60 -39.05 4.82
N ALA A 234 -28.95 -39.13 3.54
CA ALA A 234 -28.66 -38.08 2.56
C ALA A 234 -29.24 -36.71 2.97
N GLU A 235 -30.44 -36.66 3.53
CA GLU A 235 -31.10 -35.42 3.97
C GLU A 235 -30.26 -34.65 5.01
N THR A 236 -29.67 -35.37 5.98
CA THR A 236 -28.80 -34.82 7.03
C THR A 236 -27.59 -34.06 6.47
N LEU A 237 -27.13 -34.47 5.28
CA LEU A 237 -25.94 -33.93 4.62
C LEU A 237 -26.24 -32.93 3.50
N GLN A 238 -27.50 -32.50 3.32
CA GLN A 238 -27.87 -31.56 2.25
C GLN A 238 -27.05 -30.26 2.32
N GLY A 239 -27.01 -29.60 3.49
CA GLY A 239 -26.20 -28.39 3.68
C GLY A 239 -24.69 -28.59 3.51
N HIS A 240 -24.17 -29.81 3.67
CA HIS A 240 -22.76 -30.12 3.37
C HIS A 240 -22.52 -30.20 1.86
N ARG A 241 -23.45 -30.80 1.10
CA ARG A 241 -23.41 -30.80 -0.37
C ARG A 241 -23.55 -29.38 -0.93
N ASP A 242 -24.41 -28.56 -0.35
CA ASP A 242 -24.61 -27.17 -0.79
C ASP A 242 -23.37 -26.30 -0.57
N ARG A 243 -22.75 -26.35 0.63
CA ARG A 243 -21.46 -25.66 0.89
C ARG A 243 -20.36 -26.16 -0.05
N PHE A 244 -20.24 -27.47 -0.25
CA PHE A 244 -19.27 -28.03 -1.19
C PHE A 244 -19.50 -27.53 -2.62
N GLN A 245 -20.75 -27.50 -3.08
CA GLN A 245 -21.10 -27.08 -4.44
C GLN A 245 -20.74 -25.60 -4.70
N GLU A 246 -20.92 -24.73 -3.70
CA GLU A 246 -20.51 -23.33 -3.79
C GLU A 246 -18.98 -23.17 -3.75
N GLN A 247 -18.30 -23.84 -2.81
CA GLN A 247 -16.85 -23.77 -2.67
C GLN A 247 -16.11 -24.39 -3.87
N PHE A 248 -16.62 -25.48 -4.44
CA PHE A 248 -16.10 -26.10 -5.67
C PHE A 248 -16.14 -25.15 -6.86
N LYS A 249 -17.27 -24.48 -7.09
CA LYS A 249 -17.41 -23.48 -8.18
C LYS A 249 -16.40 -22.34 -8.04
N LYS A 250 -16.25 -21.80 -6.82
CA LYS A 250 -15.23 -20.78 -6.50
C LYS A 250 -13.82 -21.32 -6.80
N LEU A 251 -13.48 -22.48 -6.25
CA LEU A 251 -12.14 -23.07 -6.34
C LEU A 251 -11.73 -23.42 -7.78
N LYS A 252 -12.61 -24.07 -8.55
CA LYS A 252 -12.39 -24.43 -9.96
C LYS A 252 -12.06 -23.19 -10.81
N SER A 253 -12.84 -22.12 -10.64
CA SER A 253 -12.62 -20.84 -11.34
C SER A 253 -11.28 -20.20 -10.95
N LEU A 254 -10.93 -20.21 -9.65
CA LEU A 254 -9.68 -19.63 -9.14
C LEU A 254 -8.44 -20.42 -9.58
N PHE A 255 -8.48 -21.75 -9.56
CA PHE A 255 -7.39 -22.61 -10.03
C PHE A 255 -7.18 -22.47 -11.55
N TYR A 256 -8.26 -22.45 -12.35
CA TYR A 256 -8.17 -22.20 -13.80
C TYR A 256 -7.61 -20.82 -14.14
N ARG A 257 -8.08 -19.76 -13.46
CA ARG A 257 -7.55 -18.40 -13.66
C ARG A 257 -6.09 -18.29 -13.23
N SER A 258 -5.71 -18.96 -12.15
CA SER A 258 -4.34 -18.92 -11.61
C SER A 258 -3.34 -19.72 -12.46
N SER A 259 -3.73 -20.89 -12.98
CA SER A 259 -2.87 -21.68 -13.87
C SER A 259 -2.51 -20.92 -15.16
N ASN A 260 -3.30 -19.90 -15.53
CA ASN A 260 -3.05 -19.03 -16.67
C ASN A 260 -2.11 -17.82 -16.41
N LEU A 261 -1.78 -17.51 -15.14
CA LEU A 261 -0.94 -16.36 -14.79
C LEU A 261 0.57 -16.69 -14.87
N GLN A 262 1.34 -15.77 -15.45
CA GLN A 262 2.80 -15.92 -15.67
C GLN A 262 3.62 -15.90 -14.37
N TYR A 263 3.03 -15.45 -13.26
CA TYR A 263 3.65 -15.57 -11.95
C TYR A 263 3.66 -17.03 -11.47
N PHE A 264 2.48 -17.67 -11.39
CA PHE A 264 2.36 -19.03 -10.89
C PHE A 264 3.00 -20.06 -11.82
N LYS A 265 2.86 -19.93 -13.15
CA LYS A 265 3.46 -20.86 -14.14
C LYS A 265 4.97 -21.09 -14.01
N ARG A 266 5.70 -20.20 -13.33
CA ARG A 266 7.16 -20.30 -13.09
C ARG A 266 7.54 -20.79 -11.69
N LEU A 267 6.56 -21.00 -10.81
CA LEU A 267 6.76 -21.27 -9.38
C LEU A 267 5.99 -22.51 -8.89
N ILE A 268 4.82 -22.79 -9.47
CA ILE A 268 3.96 -23.94 -9.13
C ILE A 268 3.18 -24.44 -10.35
N GLN A 269 3.01 -25.76 -10.46
CA GLN A 269 2.03 -26.38 -11.34
C GLN A 269 0.70 -26.51 -10.60
N ILE A 270 -0.32 -25.80 -11.08
CA ILE A 270 -1.67 -25.78 -10.48
C ILE A 270 -2.53 -26.83 -11.20
N PRO A 271 -3.03 -27.86 -10.51
CA PRO A 271 -3.89 -28.89 -11.11
C PRO A 271 -5.20 -28.29 -11.59
N GLN A 272 -5.80 -28.89 -12.62
CA GLN A 272 -7.16 -28.57 -13.03
C GLN A 272 -8.13 -29.48 -12.28
N LEU A 273 -9.21 -28.91 -11.75
CA LEU A 273 -10.29 -29.67 -11.14
C LEU A 273 -11.21 -30.25 -12.23
N PRO A 274 -11.92 -31.37 -11.96
CA PRO A 274 -12.84 -31.98 -12.92
C PRO A 274 -13.95 -31.01 -13.36
N GLU A 275 -14.60 -31.32 -14.49
CA GLU A 275 -15.62 -30.44 -15.04
C GLU A 275 -16.86 -30.37 -14.13
N ASN A 276 -17.30 -31.53 -13.66
CA ASN A 276 -18.38 -31.69 -12.69
C ASN A 276 -17.85 -32.10 -11.30
N PRO A 277 -18.54 -31.72 -10.21
CA PRO A 277 -18.18 -32.16 -8.86
C PRO A 277 -18.55 -33.64 -8.63
N PRO A 278 -17.90 -34.33 -7.68
CA PRO A 278 -18.21 -35.74 -7.37
C PRO A 278 -19.66 -35.96 -6.92
N ASN A 279 -20.30 -37.03 -7.40
CA ASN A 279 -21.65 -37.40 -6.97
C ASN A 279 -21.61 -38.21 -5.68
N PHE A 280 -21.71 -37.52 -4.54
CA PHE A 280 -21.68 -38.13 -3.20
C PHE A 280 -22.77 -39.17 -2.91
N LEU A 281 -23.85 -39.21 -3.71
CA LEU A 281 -24.90 -40.23 -3.60
C LEU A 281 -24.54 -41.56 -4.30
N ARG A 282 -23.48 -41.57 -5.14
CA ARG A 282 -22.99 -42.74 -5.87
C ARG A 282 -21.61 -43.12 -5.33
N ALA A 283 -21.54 -44.09 -4.40
CA ALA A 283 -20.29 -44.46 -3.73
C ALA A 283 -19.11 -44.79 -4.68
N SER A 284 -19.37 -45.32 -5.88
CA SER A 284 -18.31 -45.58 -6.88
C SER A 284 -17.66 -44.31 -7.43
N ALA A 285 -18.30 -43.14 -7.35
CA ALA A 285 -17.71 -41.87 -7.77
C ALA A 285 -16.51 -41.45 -6.90
N LEU A 286 -16.30 -42.06 -5.73
CA LEU A 286 -15.05 -41.93 -4.97
C LEU A 286 -13.86 -42.55 -5.71
N SER A 287 -14.05 -43.63 -6.48
CA SER A 287 -12.99 -44.21 -7.32
C SER A 287 -12.73 -43.43 -8.62
N GLU A 288 -13.60 -42.46 -8.95
CA GLU A 288 -13.44 -41.51 -10.06
C GLU A 288 -12.72 -40.22 -9.60
N HIS A 289 -12.52 -40.03 -8.29
CA HIS A 289 -11.88 -38.85 -7.71
C HIS A 289 -10.35 -38.94 -7.71
N ILE A 290 -9.70 -37.89 -8.21
CA ILE A 290 -8.24 -37.76 -8.26
C ILE A 290 -7.82 -36.61 -7.34
N SER A 291 -6.95 -36.89 -6.37
CA SER A 291 -6.41 -35.88 -5.45
C SER A 291 -5.60 -34.83 -6.23
N PRO A 292 -5.94 -33.53 -6.16
CA PRO A 292 -5.23 -32.48 -6.89
C PRO A 292 -3.86 -32.19 -6.26
N VAL A 293 -2.80 -32.70 -6.87
CA VAL A 293 -1.41 -32.44 -6.45
C VAL A 293 -0.90 -31.13 -7.07
N VAL A 294 -0.52 -30.18 -6.22
CA VAL A 294 0.21 -28.97 -6.61
C VAL A 294 1.71 -29.28 -6.54
N VAL A 295 2.40 -29.22 -7.69
CA VAL A 295 3.85 -29.49 -7.76
C VAL A 295 4.61 -28.16 -7.69
N ILE A 296 5.64 -28.09 -6.85
CA ILE A 296 6.62 -27.00 -6.85
C ILE A 296 7.85 -27.50 -7.64
N PRO A 297 8.17 -26.94 -8.82
CA PRO A 297 9.39 -27.30 -9.53
C PRO A 297 10.62 -26.95 -8.69
N LEU A 298 11.55 -27.89 -8.55
CA LEU A 298 12.89 -27.62 -8.04
C LEU A 298 13.61 -26.68 -9.01
N GLU A 299 14.41 -25.72 -8.51
CA GLU A 299 14.96 -24.64 -9.34
C GLU A 299 15.77 -25.17 -10.53
N ALA A 300 15.37 -24.75 -11.73
CA ALA A 300 16.00 -25.18 -12.97
C ALA A 300 17.40 -24.54 -13.15
N SER A 301 18.43 -25.33 -12.91
CA SER A 301 19.79 -25.02 -13.36
C SER A 301 19.88 -25.13 -14.89
N SER A 302 20.04 -23.99 -15.56
CA SER A 302 20.50 -23.78 -16.96
C SER A 302 20.02 -24.77 -18.04
N PRO A 303 19.12 -24.36 -18.97
CA PRO A 303 18.71 -25.19 -20.09
C PRO A 303 19.77 -25.22 -21.21
N GLU A 304 20.64 -26.23 -21.19
CA GLU A 304 21.38 -26.71 -22.36
C GLU A 304 21.26 -28.25 -22.44
N SER A 305 21.35 -28.80 -23.66
CA SER A 305 21.19 -30.23 -23.99
C SER A 305 19.82 -30.89 -23.68
N GLU A 306 18.80 -30.55 -24.47
CA GLU A 306 17.88 -31.60 -24.92
C GLU A 306 18.61 -32.40 -26.02
N HIS A 307 19.01 -33.63 -25.70
CA HIS A 307 19.55 -34.55 -26.70
C HIS A 307 18.43 -35.49 -27.16
N VAL A 308 18.16 -35.52 -28.47
CA VAL A 308 17.22 -36.48 -29.06
C VAL A 308 17.78 -37.89 -28.87
N VAL A 309 16.93 -38.81 -28.42
CA VAL A 309 17.18 -40.25 -28.41
C VAL A 309 15.90 -40.94 -28.87
N GLU A 310 15.95 -41.54 -30.06
CA GLU A 310 14.97 -42.52 -30.53
C GLU A 310 15.41 -43.92 -30.09
N THR A 311 14.47 -44.89 -30.08
CA THR A 311 14.72 -46.34 -29.84
C THR A 311 15.17 -46.70 -28.40
N GLU A 312 15.00 -47.93 -27.90
CA GLU A 312 14.45 -49.19 -28.45
C GLU A 312 13.35 -49.75 -27.54
N ASP A 313 12.57 -50.73 -28.03
CA ASP A 313 11.89 -51.71 -27.18
C ASP A 313 11.88 -53.08 -27.89
N LEU A 314 12.22 -54.15 -27.15
CA LEU A 314 12.37 -55.55 -27.58
C LEU A 314 11.69 -56.41 -26.48
N VAL A 315 11.01 -57.53 -26.69
CA VAL A 315 11.09 -58.68 -27.62
C VAL A 315 9.66 -59.21 -27.89
N ASP A 316 9.30 -59.86 -29.01
CA ASP A 316 9.58 -61.27 -29.40
C ASP A 316 9.08 -62.32 -28.37
N THR A 317 8.49 -63.48 -28.71
CA THR A 317 8.45 -64.27 -29.97
C THR A 317 7.12 -65.05 -30.08
N ASP A 318 6.62 -65.36 -31.30
CA ASP A 318 6.23 -66.73 -31.75
C ASP A 318 5.38 -66.77 -33.05
N ILE A 319 5.77 -67.72 -33.93
CA ILE A 319 5.25 -68.06 -35.27
C ILE A 319 5.60 -69.57 -35.46
N PRO A 320 5.01 -70.38 -36.38
CA PRO A 320 4.33 -69.99 -37.62
C PRO A 320 3.07 -70.80 -38.02
N ALA A 321 2.49 -70.41 -39.16
CA ALA A 321 1.71 -71.31 -40.00
C ALA A 321 2.52 -71.69 -41.25
N HIS A 322 2.48 -72.96 -41.67
CA HIS A 322 2.98 -73.40 -42.98
C HIS A 322 2.15 -74.60 -43.49
N PRO A 323 1.85 -74.71 -44.80
CA PRO A 323 1.00 -75.77 -45.34
C PRO A 323 1.77 -76.99 -45.87
N SER A 324 1.00 -77.96 -46.41
CA SER A 324 1.38 -79.11 -47.24
C SER A 324 1.97 -80.36 -46.57
N ALA A 325 1.22 -81.47 -46.64
CA ALA A 325 1.66 -82.79 -47.14
C ALA A 325 0.46 -83.76 -47.21
N GLU A 326 0.48 -84.71 -48.15
CA GLU A 326 -0.46 -85.84 -48.19
C GLU A 326 0.04 -87.01 -47.33
N ASN A 327 -0.85 -87.91 -46.88
CA ASN A 327 -0.63 -89.37 -46.97
C ASN A 327 -1.89 -90.20 -46.67
N ARG A 328 -1.85 -91.50 -47.01
CA ARG A 328 -3.01 -92.42 -47.04
C ARG A 328 -2.88 -93.58 -46.03
N PHE A 329 -4.00 -94.02 -45.47
CA PHE A 329 -4.44 -95.42 -45.34
C PHE A 329 -5.92 -95.38 -44.84
N ASP A 330 -6.96 -95.92 -45.47
CA ASP A 330 -7.19 -97.14 -46.27
C ASP A 330 -7.47 -98.39 -45.40
N ASP A 331 -8.76 -98.67 -45.16
CA ASP A 331 -9.26 -99.95 -44.66
C ASP A 331 -10.74 -100.14 -45.08
N VAL A 332 -11.08 -101.37 -45.51
CA VAL A 332 -12.37 -102.01 -45.84
C VAL A 332 -12.18 -102.93 -47.06
N PHE A 333 -12.10 -104.24 -46.80
CA PHE A 333 -12.03 -105.29 -47.82
C PHE A 333 -13.25 -106.22 -47.71
N GLY A 334 -14.07 -106.35 -48.76
CA GLY A 334 -15.42 -106.93 -48.67
C GLY A 334 -15.98 -107.60 -49.95
N SER A 335 -15.10 -108.27 -50.69
CA SER A 335 -15.28 -109.08 -51.92
C SER A 335 -16.67 -109.67 -52.33
N SER A 336 -16.84 -109.86 -53.65
CA SER A 336 -17.68 -110.87 -54.36
C SER A 336 -19.19 -110.60 -54.60
N SER A 337 -19.84 -111.10 -55.68
CA SER A 337 -19.34 -111.61 -56.99
C SER A 337 -20.45 -111.83 -58.06
N ALA A 338 -20.15 -111.47 -59.32
CA ALA A 338 -20.53 -112.12 -60.60
C ALA A 338 -21.99 -112.41 -61.06
N SER A 339 -22.12 -112.46 -62.40
CA SER A 339 -23.15 -113.10 -63.27
C SER A 339 -24.46 -112.37 -63.64
N ASP A 340 -24.62 -112.22 -64.96
CA ASP A 340 -25.82 -111.95 -65.80
C ASP A 340 -26.42 -113.35 -66.22
N PRO A 341 -27.63 -113.54 -66.83
CA PRO A 341 -28.31 -112.60 -67.72
C PRO A 341 -29.87 -112.59 -67.79
N PHE A 342 -30.38 -111.69 -68.65
CA PHE A 342 -31.71 -111.69 -69.30
C PHE A 342 -32.99 -111.84 -68.45
N ASN A 343 -33.77 -110.75 -68.36
CA ASN A 343 -35.19 -110.82 -68.76
C ASN A 343 -35.68 -109.48 -69.33
N PHE A 344 -36.65 -109.53 -70.25
CA PHE A 344 -37.17 -108.40 -71.00
C PHE A 344 -38.66 -108.21 -70.70
N ASN A 345 -39.04 -107.14 -70.00
CA ASN A 345 -40.40 -106.62 -70.07
C ASN A 345 -40.40 -105.08 -70.10
N SER A 346 -41.36 -104.52 -70.82
CA SER A 346 -41.28 -103.17 -71.36
C SER A 346 -42.22 -102.16 -70.70
N GLN A 347 -41.85 -100.89 -70.92
CA GLN A 347 -42.71 -99.70 -70.92
C GLN A 347 -43.24 -99.17 -69.57
N ASN A 348 -42.91 -97.89 -69.36
CA ASN A 348 -43.51 -96.93 -68.43
C ASN A 348 -43.06 -96.96 -66.94
N GLY A 349 -41.76 -96.71 -66.71
CA GLY A 349 -41.28 -96.24 -65.42
C GLY A 349 -39.79 -95.87 -65.41
N MET A 350 -39.44 -94.75 -64.76
CA MET A 350 -38.12 -94.63 -64.09
C MET A 350 -37.97 -95.80 -63.10
N CYS A 351 -36.74 -96.26 -62.84
CA CYS A 351 -36.53 -97.27 -61.81
C CYS A 351 -37.06 -96.75 -60.46
N LYS A 352 -37.45 -97.67 -59.56
CA LYS A 352 -37.87 -97.30 -58.20
C LYS A 352 -36.77 -96.49 -57.51
N ASP A 353 -35.54 -96.95 -57.67
CA ASP A 353 -34.29 -96.35 -57.21
C ASP A 353 -34.05 -94.95 -57.81
N ASP A 354 -34.40 -94.71 -59.07
CA ASP A 354 -34.26 -93.39 -59.71
C ASP A 354 -35.29 -92.39 -59.15
N LYS A 355 -36.52 -92.84 -58.89
CA LYS A 355 -37.55 -92.03 -58.25
C LYS A 355 -37.17 -91.70 -56.82
N GLU A 356 -36.64 -92.68 -56.09
CA GLU A 356 -36.17 -92.52 -54.71
C GLU A 356 -34.96 -91.58 -54.65
N ARG A 357 -33.97 -91.70 -55.55
CA ARG A 357 -32.87 -90.74 -55.71
C ARG A 357 -33.34 -89.32 -56.02
N LEU A 358 -34.32 -89.15 -56.91
CA LEU A 358 -34.87 -87.84 -57.25
C LEU A 358 -35.66 -87.23 -56.07
N ILE A 359 -36.41 -88.05 -55.33
CA ILE A 359 -37.11 -87.63 -54.10
C ILE A 359 -36.09 -87.23 -53.03
N GLU A 360 -35.01 -87.99 -52.83
CA GLU A 360 -33.93 -87.61 -51.92
C GLU A 360 -33.24 -86.30 -52.32
N GLN A 361 -32.98 -86.10 -53.62
CA GLN A 361 -32.41 -84.86 -54.13
C GLN A 361 -33.32 -83.67 -53.85
N LEU A 362 -34.59 -83.74 -54.26
CA LEU A 362 -35.57 -82.69 -54.03
C LEU A 362 -35.82 -82.46 -52.53
N THR A 363 -35.73 -83.50 -51.70
CA THR A 363 -35.84 -83.38 -50.23
C THR A 363 -34.61 -82.68 -49.63
N ARG A 364 -33.41 -82.94 -50.15
CA ARG A 364 -32.18 -82.21 -49.76
C ARG A 364 -32.23 -80.75 -50.20
N GLU A 365 -32.67 -80.47 -51.42
CA GLU A 365 -32.85 -79.10 -51.95
C GLU A 365 -33.92 -78.33 -51.17
N LEU A 366 -35.08 -78.94 -50.90
CA LEU A 366 -36.14 -78.36 -50.05
C LEU A 366 -35.73 -78.18 -48.59
N LYS A 367 -34.71 -78.91 -48.11
CA LYS A 367 -34.11 -78.69 -46.79
C LYS A 367 -33.15 -77.50 -46.84
N ALA A 368 -32.22 -77.47 -47.78
CA ALA A 368 -31.26 -76.37 -47.95
C ALA A 368 -31.98 -75.02 -48.14
N LEU A 369 -32.97 -74.95 -49.03
CA LEU A 369 -33.77 -73.74 -49.27
C LEU A 369 -34.56 -73.27 -48.03
N LYS A 370 -34.92 -74.18 -47.11
CA LYS A 370 -35.53 -73.79 -45.82
C LYS A 370 -34.50 -73.26 -44.84
N GLU A 371 -33.31 -73.87 -44.80
CA GLU A 371 -32.21 -73.42 -43.96
C GLU A 371 -31.71 -72.03 -44.42
N GLU A 372 -31.62 -71.78 -45.73
CA GLU A 372 -31.35 -70.45 -46.32
C GLU A 372 -32.47 -69.43 -46.03
N LEU A 373 -33.75 -69.84 -46.06
CA LEU A 373 -34.87 -68.96 -45.73
C LEU A 373 -34.83 -68.52 -44.26
N GLU A 374 -34.50 -69.43 -43.34
CA GLU A 374 -34.42 -69.12 -41.91
C GLU A 374 -33.16 -68.32 -41.55
N THR A 375 -32.01 -68.54 -42.20
CA THR A 375 -30.83 -67.67 -42.00
C THR A 375 -31.11 -66.26 -42.52
N PHE A 376 -31.72 -66.10 -43.69
CA PHE A 376 -32.13 -64.80 -44.23
C PHE A 376 -33.15 -64.09 -43.30
N ARG A 377 -34.11 -64.82 -42.74
CA ARG A 377 -35.07 -64.29 -41.73
C ARG A 377 -34.36 -63.84 -40.46
N ALA A 378 -33.41 -64.61 -39.96
CA ALA A 378 -32.63 -64.26 -38.77
C ALA A 378 -31.76 -63.02 -39.00
N GLU A 379 -31.08 -62.94 -40.15
CA GLU A 379 -30.26 -61.78 -40.54
C GLU A 379 -31.11 -60.52 -40.74
N SER A 380 -32.24 -60.62 -41.45
CA SER A 380 -33.20 -59.52 -41.62
C SER A 380 -33.72 -59.02 -40.26
N THR A 381 -34.06 -59.95 -39.35
CA THR A 381 -34.51 -59.60 -37.99
C THR A 381 -33.41 -58.90 -37.20
N ARG A 382 -32.16 -59.38 -37.26
CA ARG A 382 -30.99 -58.77 -36.63
C ARG A 382 -30.72 -57.35 -37.18
N LEU A 383 -30.84 -57.16 -38.48
CA LEU A 383 -30.68 -55.84 -39.12
C LEU A 383 -31.78 -54.87 -38.67
N CYS A 384 -33.05 -55.32 -38.61
CA CYS A 384 -34.15 -54.52 -38.09
C CYS A 384 -33.97 -54.15 -36.61
N GLN A 385 -33.38 -55.02 -35.79
CA GLN A 385 -33.04 -54.71 -34.40
C GLN A 385 -31.91 -53.67 -34.31
N ALA A 386 -30.83 -53.83 -35.09
CA ALA A 386 -29.71 -52.88 -35.12
C ALA A 386 -30.17 -51.48 -35.58
N LEU A 387 -31.01 -51.39 -36.61
CA LEU A 387 -31.57 -50.12 -37.10
C LEU A 387 -32.47 -49.45 -36.05
N ARG A 388 -33.29 -50.21 -35.30
CA ARG A 388 -34.08 -49.67 -34.19
C ARG A 388 -33.20 -49.16 -33.04
N GLY A 389 -32.10 -49.85 -32.74
CA GLY A 389 -31.07 -49.38 -31.81
C GLY A 389 -30.52 -48.03 -32.24
N ARG A 390 -30.05 -47.90 -33.48
CA ARG A 390 -29.47 -46.64 -33.97
C ARG A 390 -30.48 -45.48 -34.05
N VAL A 391 -31.76 -45.76 -34.29
CA VAL A 391 -32.82 -44.73 -34.18
C VAL A 391 -32.97 -44.26 -32.73
N SER A 392 -33.04 -45.18 -31.75
CA SER A 392 -33.14 -44.83 -30.33
C SER A 392 -31.90 -44.08 -29.81
N GLU A 393 -30.71 -44.36 -30.34
CA GLU A 393 -29.50 -43.60 -30.07
C GLU A 393 -29.61 -42.17 -30.62
N LEU A 394 -29.99 -42.00 -31.89
CA LEU A 394 -30.17 -40.69 -32.53
C LEU A 394 -31.26 -39.83 -31.87
N GLU A 395 -32.34 -40.46 -31.37
CA GLU A 395 -33.39 -39.78 -30.61
C GLU A 395 -32.86 -39.29 -29.23
N ALA A 396 -32.00 -40.06 -28.58
CA ALA A 396 -31.34 -39.65 -27.33
C ALA A 396 -30.29 -38.54 -27.56
N GLU A 397 -29.44 -38.68 -28.58
CA GLU A 397 -28.48 -37.66 -29.03
C GLU A 397 -29.20 -36.33 -29.30
N LEU A 398 -30.34 -36.36 -30.00
CA LEU A 398 -31.15 -35.17 -30.31
C LEU A 398 -31.76 -34.53 -29.05
N ALA A 399 -32.26 -35.34 -28.10
CA ALA A 399 -32.80 -34.85 -26.85
C ALA A 399 -31.73 -34.16 -25.98
N GLU A 400 -30.52 -34.75 -25.90
CA GLU A 400 -29.38 -34.16 -25.21
C GLU A 400 -28.96 -32.83 -25.84
N GLN A 401 -28.82 -32.77 -27.17
CA GLN A 401 -28.50 -31.52 -27.88
C GLN A 401 -29.57 -30.43 -27.68
N SER A 402 -30.85 -30.82 -27.59
CA SER A 402 -31.93 -29.87 -27.27
C SER A 402 -31.81 -29.32 -25.84
N HIS A 403 -31.47 -30.18 -24.86
CA HIS A 403 -31.26 -29.75 -23.48
C HIS A 403 -30.04 -28.83 -23.34
N LEU A 404 -28.89 -29.20 -23.93
CA LEU A 404 -27.67 -28.38 -23.94
C LEU A 404 -27.91 -27.00 -24.57
N LYS A 405 -28.67 -26.94 -25.67
CA LYS A 405 -29.08 -25.69 -26.31
C LYS A 405 -29.96 -24.83 -25.38
N GLN A 406 -30.90 -25.43 -24.66
CA GLN A 406 -31.76 -24.71 -23.71
C GLN A 406 -30.96 -24.17 -22.51
N GLN A 407 -30.02 -24.96 -21.99
CA GLN A 407 -29.09 -24.52 -20.94
C GLN A 407 -28.24 -23.33 -21.42
N ALA A 408 -27.61 -23.43 -22.59
CA ALA A 408 -26.78 -22.35 -23.15
C ALA A 408 -27.57 -21.05 -23.41
N LEU A 409 -28.86 -21.15 -23.74
CA LEU A 409 -29.75 -19.99 -23.84
C LEU A 409 -29.99 -19.32 -22.48
N GLY A 410 -30.27 -20.12 -21.43
CA GLY A 410 -30.46 -19.61 -20.07
C GLY A 410 -29.18 -19.00 -19.47
N GLU A 411 -28.03 -19.62 -19.68
CA GLU A 411 -26.71 -19.06 -19.32
C GLU A 411 -26.45 -17.75 -20.09
N GLY A 412 -26.82 -17.69 -21.37
CA GLY A 412 -26.75 -16.48 -22.17
C GLY A 412 -27.70 -15.36 -21.70
N GLU A 413 -28.85 -15.69 -21.12
CA GLU A 413 -29.76 -14.71 -20.49
C GLU A 413 -29.22 -14.21 -19.15
N PHE A 414 -28.69 -15.11 -18.31
CA PHE A 414 -28.02 -14.76 -17.06
C PHE A 414 -26.84 -13.81 -17.29
N LEU A 415 -25.96 -14.13 -18.23
CA LEU A 415 -24.81 -13.29 -18.59
C LEU A 415 -25.23 -11.92 -19.16
N ARG A 416 -26.39 -11.83 -19.85
CA ARG A 416 -26.94 -10.54 -20.30
C ARG A 416 -27.44 -9.70 -19.13
N ALA A 417 -28.06 -10.30 -18.12
CA ALA A 417 -28.49 -9.61 -16.91
C ALA A 417 -27.29 -9.12 -16.08
N GLU A 418 -26.29 -9.99 -15.84
CA GLU A 418 -25.07 -9.65 -15.11
C GLU A 418 -24.30 -8.49 -15.79
N LEU A 419 -24.20 -8.48 -17.12
CA LEU A 419 -23.60 -7.37 -17.87
C LEU A 419 -24.36 -6.04 -17.71
N GLU A 420 -25.69 -6.07 -17.52
CA GLU A 420 -26.50 -4.86 -17.34
C GLU A 420 -26.42 -4.32 -15.89
N ASP A 421 -26.40 -5.20 -14.89
CA ASP A 421 -26.10 -4.81 -13.51
C ASP A 421 -24.68 -4.23 -13.38
N LEU A 422 -23.68 -4.82 -14.04
CA LEU A 422 -22.32 -4.29 -14.10
C LEU A 422 -22.26 -2.90 -14.78
N ARG A 423 -23.09 -2.65 -15.81
CA ARG A 423 -23.22 -1.31 -16.41
C ARG A 423 -23.81 -0.31 -15.42
N ARG A 424 -24.89 -0.67 -14.72
CA ARG A 424 -25.51 0.21 -13.71
C ARG A 424 -24.53 0.58 -12.60
N VAL A 425 -23.81 -0.41 -12.05
CA VAL A 425 -22.75 -0.19 -11.04
C VAL A 425 -21.62 0.69 -11.56
N LYS A 426 -21.22 0.55 -12.84
CA LYS A 426 -20.23 1.44 -13.47
C LYS A 426 -20.74 2.87 -13.58
N GLU A 427 -21.98 3.08 -14.01
CA GLU A 427 -22.58 4.41 -14.09
C GLU A 427 -22.71 5.09 -12.72
N ASP A 428 -23.10 4.33 -11.69
CA ASP A 428 -23.24 4.86 -10.33
C ASP A 428 -21.86 5.20 -9.74
N THR A 429 -20.85 4.35 -9.93
CA THR A 429 -19.44 4.67 -9.62
C THR A 429 -18.98 5.96 -10.31
N GLU A 430 -19.32 6.16 -11.60
CA GLU A 430 -18.98 7.39 -12.33
C GLU A 430 -19.71 8.63 -11.79
N LYS A 431 -20.95 8.50 -11.29
CA LYS A 431 -21.69 9.60 -10.64
C LYS A 431 -21.03 9.97 -9.31
N GLU A 432 -20.66 8.97 -8.51
CA GLU A 432 -19.96 9.18 -7.22
C GLU A 432 -18.58 9.82 -7.41
N GLN A 433 -17.79 9.38 -8.41
CA GLN A 433 -16.48 9.97 -8.71
C GLN A 433 -16.58 11.45 -9.15
N ARG A 434 -17.64 11.82 -9.89
CA ARG A 434 -17.93 13.22 -10.25
C ARG A 434 -18.35 14.05 -9.02
N SER A 435 -19.10 13.46 -8.09
CA SER A 435 -19.44 14.09 -6.80
C SER A 435 -18.20 14.32 -5.94
N LEU A 436 -17.34 13.31 -5.80
CA LEU A 436 -16.10 13.39 -5.03
C LEU A 436 -15.17 14.49 -5.55
N THR A 437 -14.93 14.55 -6.85
CA THR A 437 -14.07 15.58 -7.47
C THR A 437 -14.65 17.00 -7.34
N GLU A 438 -15.99 17.16 -7.28
CA GLU A 438 -16.58 18.46 -6.95
C GLU A 438 -16.40 18.85 -5.47
N ILE A 439 -16.46 17.87 -4.56
CA ILE A 439 -16.21 18.06 -3.12
C ILE A 439 -14.74 18.42 -2.87
N GLU A 440 -13.79 17.73 -3.52
CA GLU A 440 -12.36 18.05 -3.47
C GLU A 440 -12.09 19.48 -3.96
N ARG A 441 -12.68 19.89 -5.07
CA ARG A 441 -12.57 21.26 -5.60
C ARG A 441 -13.13 22.31 -4.63
N LYS A 442 -14.24 22.00 -3.95
CA LYS A 442 -14.81 22.84 -2.88
C LYS A 442 -13.89 22.91 -1.66
N ALA A 443 -13.27 21.80 -1.26
CA ALA A 443 -12.33 21.73 -0.16
C ALA A 443 -11.07 22.56 -0.42
N GLN A 444 -10.41 22.39 -1.58
CA GLN A 444 -9.25 23.19 -2.00
C GLN A 444 -9.58 24.70 -2.05
N ALA A 445 -10.75 25.07 -2.58
CA ALA A 445 -11.20 26.46 -2.59
C ALA A 445 -11.45 27.04 -1.18
N ASN A 446 -11.83 26.20 -0.21
CA ASN A 446 -12.00 26.60 1.18
C ASN A 446 -10.65 26.71 1.91
N GLU A 447 -9.73 25.78 1.67
CA GLU A 447 -8.35 25.81 2.19
C GLU A 447 -7.62 27.09 1.73
N GLN A 448 -7.72 27.45 0.44
CA GLN A 448 -7.16 28.70 -0.08
C GLN A 448 -7.78 29.95 0.59
N ARG A 449 -9.06 29.93 0.96
CA ARG A 449 -9.70 31.02 1.73
C ARG A 449 -9.17 31.07 3.15
N TYR A 450 -9.01 29.93 3.80
CA TYR A 450 -8.48 29.84 5.17
C TYR A 450 -7.02 30.31 5.24
N THR A 451 -6.18 29.93 4.28
CA THR A 451 -4.79 30.41 4.18
C THR A 451 -4.73 31.93 3.99
N LYS A 452 -5.53 32.50 3.08
CA LYS A 452 -5.62 33.97 2.90
C LYS A 452 -6.14 34.69 4.15
N LEU A 453 -7.08 34.08 4.89
CA LEU A 453 -7.56 34.62 6.17
C LEU A 453 -6.46 34.58 7.25
N LYS A 454 -5.70 33.48 7.34
CA LYS A 454 -4.56 33.33 8.24
C LYS A 454 -3.45 34.34 7.93
N GLU A 455 -3.14 34.57 6.66
CA GLU A 455 -2.21 35.62 6.22
C GLU A 455 -2.68 37.01 6.68
N LYS A 456 -3.94 37.37 6.42
CA LYS A 456 -4.52 38.66 6.84
C LYS A 456 -4.57 38.83 8.35
N TYR A 457 -4.90 37.78 9.11
CA TYR A 457 -4.84 37.80 10.58
C TYR A 457 -3.41 38.00 11.08
N THR A 458 -2.43 37.30 10.50
CA THR A 458 -1.01 37.42 10.88
C THR A 458 -0.49 38.83 10.59
N ALA A 459 -0.82 39.41 9.43
CA ALA A 459 -0.48 40.79 9.08
C ALA A 459 -1.15 41.82 10.00
N LEU A 460 -2.39 41.59 10.44
CA LEU A 460 -3.09 42.46 11.40
C LEU A 460 -2.43 42.42 12.79
N VAL A 461 -2.06 41.22 13.29
CA VAL A 461 -1.34 41.05 14.55
C VAL A 461 0.03 41.74 14.50
N GLN A 462 0.76 41.59 13.40
CA GLN A 462 2.04 42.28 13.18
C GLN A 462 1.85 43.81 13.16
N SER A 463 0.87 44.32 12.39
CA SER A 463 0.56 45.75 12.32
C SER A 463 0.18 46.33 13.69
N HIS A 464 -0.59 45.60 14.50
CA HIS A 464 -0.92 45.99 15.87
C HIS A 464 0.33 46.05 16.77
N ALA A 465 1.24 45.07 16.68
CA ALA A 465 2.49 45.08 17.43
C ALA A 465 3.43 46.23 17.00
N ASP A 466 3.45 46.58 15.72
CA ASP A 466 4.24 47.70 15.19
C ASP A 466 3.63 49.06 15.57
N LEU A 467 2.30 49.17 15.62
CA LEU A 467 1.59 50.34 16.14
C LEU A 467 1.83 50.56 17.64
N LEU A 468 1.87 49.49 18.45
CA LEU A 468 2.22 49.59 19.87
C LEU A 468 3.66 50.12 20.06
N ARG A 469 4.64 49.65 19.27
CA ARG A 469 6.01 50.19 19.31
C ARG A 469 6.07 51.66 18.88
N LYS A 470 5.34 52.05 17.83
CA LYS A 470 5.23 53.47 17.41
C LYS A 470 4.57 54.35 18.49
N ASN A 471 3.52 53.87 19.14
CA ASN A 471 2.84 54.61 20.21
C ASN A 471 3.76 54.83 21.42
N ALA A 472 4.53 53.81 21.82
CA ALA A 472 5.52 53.93 22.89
C ALA A 472 6.64 54.95 22.55
N GLU A 473 7.16 54.93 21.33
CA GLU A 473 8.18 55.91 20.89
C GLU A 473 7.62 57.33 20.79
N VAL A 474 6.39 57.52 20.27
CA VAL A 474 5.72 58.83 20.27
C VAL A 474 5.49 59.33 21.71
N THR A 475 5.08 58.46 22.63
CA THR A 475 4.94 58.82 24.06
C THR A 475 6.29 59.25 24.67
N ARG A 476 7.39 58.58 24.30
CA ARG A 476 8.75 58.96 24.70
C ARG A 476 9.16 60.31 24.12
N GLN A 477 8.88 60.56 22.84
CA GLN A 477 9.17 61.83 22.17
C GLN A 477 8.36 62.99 22.76
N VAL A 478 7.07 62.80 23.04
CA VAL A 478 6.24 63.79 23.74
C VAL A 478 6.80 64.09 25.13
N THR A 479 7.22 63.08 25.89
CA THR A 479 7.84 63.27 27.21
C THR A 479 9.13 64.11 27.14
N VAL A 480 9.98 63.86 26.13
CA VAL A 480 11.21 64.64 25.90
C VAL A 480 10.90 66.07 25.45
N ALA A 481 9.93 66.25 24.55
CA ALA A 481 9.50 67.58 24.08
C ALA A 481 8.89 68.41 25.20
N GLN A 482 8.10 67.79 26.09
CA GLN A 482 7.52 68.45 27.28
C GLN A 482 8.63 68.95 28.21
N ALA A 483 9.61 68.10 28.55
CA ALA A 483 10.74 68.49 29.40
C ALA A 483 11.59 69.62 28.79
N ALA A 484 11.80 69.60 27.47
CA ALA A 484 12.49 70.67 26.75
C ALA A 484 11.68 71.98 26.73
N GLN A 485 10.35 71.91 26.63
CA GLN A 485 9.48 73.08 26.78
C GLN A 485 9.55 73.65 28.20
N ASP A 486 9.47 72.81 29.23
CA ASP A 486 9.55 73.23 30.63
C ASP A 486 10.89 73.93 30.95
N GLU A 487 12.00 73.43 30.39
CA GLU A 487 13.33 74.07 30.45
C GLU A 487 13.33 75.44 29.73
N VAL A 488 12.85 75.51 28.49
CA VAL A 488 12.75 76.77 27.72
C VAL A 488 11.85 77.79 28.42
N GLU A 489 10.74 77.37 29.02
CA GLU A 489 9.87 78.26 29.79
C GLU A 489 10.52 78.72 31.10
N SER A 490 11.38 77.90 31.71
CA SER A 490 12.15 78.31 32.88
C SER A 490 13.25 79.32 32.53
N VAL A 491 14.01 79.08 31.45
CA VAL A 491 15.00 80.03 30.93
C VAL A 491 14.33 81.34 30.49
N ARG A 492 13.15 81.27 29.85
CA ARG A 492 12.34 82.44 29.50
C ARG A 492 11.92 83.25 30.73
N ARG A 493 11.56 82.58 31.84
CA ARG A 493 11.19 83.23 33.11
C ARG A 493 12.38 83.94 33.74
N GLU A 494 13.51 83.24 33.87
CA GLU A 494 14.76 83.82 34.40
C GLU A 494 15.26 84.99 33.54
N MET A 495 15.12 84.91 32.21
CA MET A 495 15.45 86.00 31.29
C MET A 495 14.48 87.19 31.44
N GLN A 496 13.19 86.96 31.64
CA GLN A 496 12.21 88.01 31.92
C GLN A 496 12.50 88.71 33.26
N GLU A 497 12.90 87.96 34.28
CA GLU A 497 13.32 88.52 35.59
C GLU A 497 14.60 89.35 35.45
N LYS A 498 15.62 88.88 34.71
CA LYS A 498 16.85 89.65 34.42
C LYS A 498 16.59 90.92 33.60
N VAL A 499 15.72 90.86 32.59
CA VAL A 499 15.32 92.03 31.79
C VAL A 499 14.54 93.04 32.65
N LYS A 500 13.68 92.56 33.56
CA LYS A 500 12.98 93.42 34.51
C LYS A 500 13.95 94.11 35.47
N ALA A 501 14.88 93.37 36.08
CA ALA A 501 15.91 93.93 36.95
C ALA A 501 16.76 94.98 36.22
N ALA A 502 17.29 94.66 35.02
CA ALA A 502 18.05 95.60 34.22
C ALA A 502 17.26 96.85 33.80
N SER A 503 15.94 96.73 33.61
CA SER A 503 15.06 97.88 33.36
C SER A 503 14.80 98.72 34.62
N GLU A 504 14.77 98.10 35.80
CA GLU A 504 14.62 98.80 37.09
C GLU A 504 15.93 99.53 37.46
N ASP A 505 17.08 98.90 37.22
CA ASP A 505 18.41 99.50 37.34
C ASP A 505 18.58 100.69 36.38
N ALA A 506 18.19 100.53 35.10
CA ALA A 506 18.26 101.59 34.11
C ALA A 506 17.37 102.80 34.48
N GLN A 507 16.15 102.57 34.99
CA GLN A 507 15.29 103.65 35.48
C GLN A 507 15.84 104.33 36.75
N GLN A 508 16.55 103.61 37.61
CA GLN A 508 17.25 104.21 38.75
C GLN A 508 18.43 105.06 38.27
N GLN A 509 19.20 104.59 37.30
CA GLN A 509 20.32 105.34 36.72
C GLN A 509 19.83 106.59 35.96
N GLU A 510 18.72 106.51 35.23
CA GLU A 510 18.08 107.66 34.57
C GLU A 510 17.59 108.70 35.59
N LYS A 511 16.98 108.28 36.71
CA LYS A 511 16.61 109.19 37.81
C LYS A 511 17.82 109.88 38.43
N LEU A 512 18.89 109.14 38.73
CA LEU A 512 20.13 109.72 39.27
C LEU A 512 20.77 110.71 38.28
N GLN A 513 20.70 110.45 36.97
CA GLN A 513 21.15 111.41 35.94
C GLN A 513 20.23 112.63 35.86
N ALA A 514 18.91 112.48 36.00
CA ALA A 514 17.97 113.59 36.03
C ALA A 514 18.16 114.47 37.28
N GLU A 515 18.40 113.87 38.45
CA GLU A 515 18.74 114.58 39.69
C GLU A 515 20.06 115.35 39.54
N GLN A 516 21.11 114.72 38.98
CA GLN A 516 22.38 115.40 38.67
C GLN A 516 22.20 116.56 37.67
N LEU A 517 21.39 116.38 36.63
CA LEU A 517 21.06 117.44 35.68
C LEU A 517 20.27 118.59 36.33
N GLN A 518 19.39 118.29 37.29
CA GLN A 518 18.64 119.30 38.04
C GLN A 518 19.56 120.11 38.98
N VAL A 519 20.52 119.46 39.65
CA VAL A 519 21.56 120.15 40.44
C VAL A 519 22.40 121.06 39.53
N LEU A 520 22.90 120.55 38.40
CA LEU A 520 23.67 121.32 37.43
C LEU A 520 22.86 122.49 36.83
N GLN A 521 21.55 122.34 36.63
CA GLN A 521 20.68 123.45 36.22
C GLN A 521 20.57 124.52 37.31
N GLY A 522 20.47 124.13 38.58
CA GLY A 522 20.49 125.05 39.73
C GLY A 522 21.81 125.81 39.86
N GLU A 523 22.95 125.12 39.74
CA GLU A 523 24.28 125.74 39.71
C GLU A 523 24.44 126.74 38.55
N LEU A 524 23.92 126.37 37.37
CA LEU A 524 23.98 127.23 36.17
C LEU A 524 23.02 128.43 36.28
N GLN A 525 21.90 128.31 36.99
CA GLN A 525 21.07 129.46 37.38
C GLN A 525 21.80 130.37 38.39
N SER A 526 22.38 129.82 39.46
CA SER A 526 23.15 130.59 40.46
C SER A 526 24.30 131.36 39.80
N SER A 527 25.10 130.69 38.96
CA SER A 527 26.20 131.32 38.22
C SER A 527 25.71 132.39 37.23
N ARG A 528 24.49 132.27 36.71
CA ARG A 528 23.86 133.28 35.84
C ARG A 528 23.37 134.48 36.65
N GLU A 529 22.81 134.27 37.83
CA GLU A 529 22.41 135.33 38.77
C GLU A 529 23.64 136.10 39.28
N GLU A 530 24.74 135.40 39.58
CA GLU A 530 26.05 136.01 39.85
C GLU A 530 26.58 136.83 38.66
N LEU A 531 26.47 136.32 37.43
CA LEU A 531 26.92 137.03 36.23
C LEU A 531 26.08 138.28 35.92
N ASP A 532 24.75 138.22 36.07
CA ASP A 532 23.90 139.41 35.89
C ASP A 532 24.09 140.41 37.07
N GLY A 533 24.34 139.94 38.31
CA GLY A 533 24.72 140.82 39.42
C GLY A 533 26.08 141.51 39.24
N LEU A 534 27.09 140.81 38.70
CA LEU A 534 28.35 141.40 38.26
C LEU A 534 28.16 142.39 37.11
N ARG A 535 27.20 142.13 36.22
CA ARG A 535 26.88 142.99 35.08
C ARG A 535 26.19 144.28 35.50
N ASP A 536 25.27 144.24 36.46
CA ASP A 536 24.67 145.43 37.08
C ASP A 536 25.71 146.22 37.90
N SER A 537 26.64 145.54 38.56
CA SER A 537 27.79 146.17 39.22
C SER A 537 28.68 146.95 38.22
N ILE A 538 28.88 146.40 37.01
CA ILE A 538 29.62 147.07 35.93
C ILE A 538 28.82 148.28 35.38
N VAL A 539 27.49 148.18 35.26
CA VAL A 539 26.63 149.29 34.81
C VAL A 539 26.66 150.45 35.81
N THR A 540 26.51 150.18 37.11
CA THR A 540 26.61 151.21 38.15
C THR A 540 28.01 151.85 38.20
N SER A 541 29.08 151.07 38.01
CA SER A 541 30.45 151.60 37.94
C SER A 541 30.77 152.43 36.68
N GLN A 542 29.89 152.47 35.67
CA GLN A 542 30.09 153.24 34.42
C GLN A 542 29.33 154.56 34.37
N GLN A 543 28.57 154.94 35.41
CA GLN A 543 27.72 156.13 35.40
C GLN A 543 28.25 157.34 36.18
N SER A 544 29.41 157.27 36.83
CA SER A 544 29.89 158.31 37.78
C SER A 544 31.32 158.83 37.53
N SER A 545 31.77 158.90 36.28
CA SER A 545 32.98 159.66 35.90
C SER A 545 32.88 160.13 34.45
N GLU A 546 33.08 161.43 34.24
CA GLU A 546 32.48 162.17 33.12
C GLU A 546 33.41 162.49 31.94
N GLU A 547 32.80 163.03 30.88
CA GLU A 547 33.34 163.95 29.88
C GLU A 547 34.87 163.98 29.64
N LEU A 548 35.31 163.25 28.60
CA LEU A 548 36.30 163.68 27.59
C LEU A 548 36.38 162.60 26.49
N ARG A 549 36.43 162.97 25.20
CA ARG A 549 36.32 162.00 24.10
C ARG A 549 37.09 162.37 22.82
N VAL A 550 37.45 161.32 22.06
CA VAL A 550 38.17 161.32 20.76
C VAL A 550 39.69 161.56 20.89
N PRO A 551 40.60 160.88 20.16
CA PRO A 551 40.43 159.89 19.06
C PRO A 551 41.11 158.50 19.25
N SER A 552 40.92 157.62 18.25
CA SER A 552 41.84 156.53 17.80
C SER A 552 41.80 155.18 18.57
N SER A 553 41.91 153.98 17.96
CA SER A 553 41.70 153.47 16.58
C SER A 553 41.80 151.92 16.54
N ARG A 554 41.54 151.28 15.37
CA ARG A 554 41.84 149.86 14.96
C ARG A 554 40.85 148.81 15.52
N HIS A 555 40.03 148.16 14.67
CA HIS A 555 40.26 146.89 13.91
C HIS A 555 40.08 145.60 14.75
N TRP A 556 39.59 144.45 14.23
CA TRP A 556 39.23 144.02 12.86
C TRP A 556 37.94 143.18 12.84
N ARG A 557 37.39 142.93 11.64
CA ARG A 557 36.20 142.10 11.38
C ARG A 557 36.56 140.72 10.80
N ARG A 558 35.93 139.66 11.33
CA ARG A 558 35.41 138.47 10.61
C ARG A 558 36.35 137.66 9.66
N LYS A 559 36.84 136.51 10.15
CA LYS A 559 37.11 135.21 9.45
C LYS A 559 37.31 134.13 10.54
N GLY A 560 37.10 132.82 10.35
CA GLY A 560 36.57 132.08 9.20
C GLY A 560 37.39 130.82 8.87
N ARG A 561 36.74 129.63 8.85
CA ARG A 561 37.29 128.24 8.66
C ARG A 561 37.98 127.61 9.89
N GLY A 562 37.97 126.27 10.00
CA GLY A 562 38.81 125.52 10.96
C GLY A 562 38.33 124.13 11.45
N TRP A 563 38.19 123.14 10.58
CA TRP A 563 38.10 121.69 10.93
C TRP A 563 39.47 121.15 11.44
N PRO A 564 39.64 119.96 12.09
CA PRO A 564 39.00 118.66 11.67
C PRO A 564 38.85 117.46 12.67
N ARG A 565 37.92 116.52 12.33
CA ARG A 565 38.03 115.01 12.46
C ARG A 565 38.22 114.38 13.87
N ARG A 566 38.09 113.04 14.13
CA ARG A 566 37.93 111.72 13.43
C ARG A 566 37.42 110.73 14.53
N LYS A 567 36.91 109.49 14.40
CA LYS A 567 36.20 108.54 13.47
C LYS A 567 35.57 107.49 14.45
N LYS A 568 34.54 106.64 14.22
CA LYS A 568 34.08 105.84 13.06
C LYS A 568 32.57 105.56 13.17
N HIS A 569 31.91 105.35 12.03
CA HIS A 569 30.88 104.32 11.86
C HIS A 569 31.38 103.30 10.82
N TYR A 570 30.72 102.15 10.71
CA TYR A 570 30.98 101.09 9.72
C TYR A 570 29.64 100.59 9.16
N GLU A 571 29.63 100.20 7.88
CA GLU A 571 28.48 99.57 7.22
C GLU A 571 28.94 98.72 6.01
N LEU A 572 28.12 97.72 5.68
CA LEU A 572 27.96 97.03 4.37
C LEU A 572 29.06 96.12 3.78
N ALA A 573 28.83 94.80 3.93
CA ALA A 573 29.04 93.66 3.00
C ALA A 573 28.32 92.41 3.59
N GLY A 574 27.97 91.31 2.90
CA GLY A 574 27.97 90.94 1.47
C GLY A 574 27.85 89.40 1.31
N VAL A 575 26.66 88.84 1.06
CA VAL A 575 26.21 88.17 -0.21
C VAL A 575 26.89 86.81 -0.57
N ALA A 576 26.05 85.79 -0.86
CA ALA A 576 26.33 84.47 -1.47
C ALA A 576 27.15 83.44 -0.60
N GLU A 577 27.10 82.11 -0.76
CA GLU A 577 26.28 81.18 -1.60
C GLU A 577 26.30 79.75 -0.99
N GLY A 578 25.41 78.82 -1.41
CA GLY A 578 25.46 77.39 -1.03
C GLY A 578 24.21 76.58 -1.42
N TRP A 579 24.36 75.32 -1.86
CA TRP A 579 23.31 74.46 -2.48
C TRP A 579 23.24 73.04 -1.89
N GLY A 580 22.07 72.40 -2.06
CA GLY A 580 21.85 70.93 -2.07
C GLY A 580 21.51 70.24 -0.73
N ASP A 581 20.75 69.14 -0.68
CA ASP A 581 19.89 68.47 -1.69
C ASP A 581 18.90 67.49 -1.01
N GLU A 582 17.78 67.16 -1.69
CA GLU A 582 16.90 65.95 -1.58
C GLU A 582 16.34 65.52 -0.19
N GLU A 583 15.23 64.78 -0.02
CA GLU A 583 14.14 64.23 -0.87
C GLU A 583 12.85 64.31 0.02
N GLY A 584 11.60 64.35 -0.44
CA GLY A 584 10.91 63.41 -1.33
C GLY A 584 9.69 62.83 -0.60
N THR A 585 8.46 63.22 -0.96
CA THR A 585 7.21 62.62 -0.42
C THR A 585 6.18 62.38 -1.52
N GLY A 586 5.70 61.14 -1.62
CA GLY A 586 4.72 60.65 -2.60
C GLY A 586 4.40 59.18 -2.36
#